data_AF-A0A918NYD5-F1
#
_entry.id   AF-A0A918NYD5-F1
#
_cell.length_a   1.000
_cell.length_b   1.000
_cell.length_c   1.000
_cell.angle_alpha   90.00
_cell.angle_beta   90.00
_cell.angle_gamma   90.00
#
_symmetry.space_group_name_H-M   'P 1'
#
loop_
_entity.id
_entity.type
_entity.pdbx_description
1 polymer ?
#
loop_
_entity_poly.entity_id
_entity_poly.type
_entity_poly.pdbx_seq_one_letter_code
_entity_poly.pdbx_strand_id
1 'polypeptide(L)'
;MGLWNKLTGTRHPDGRTAPLSHTAVRAVLLALDGAEVPYRVRNALPAEKADLVAECRIQRVGVRLKTRMRLVPDEQEVRFLHERWENRPAGNAGTQYGRGHAPAVFRQWETRQGPDGRRHKVEVFRFDTREMTDPLQNAVLGAGWTWRGVFRL
;
A
#
# COMPACT_ATOMS: atom_id res chain seq x y z
N MET A 1 12.97 17.04 7.83
CA MET A 1 12.70 15.59 7.60
C MET A 1 14.02 14.86 7.37
N GLY A 2 14.31 13.79 8.12
CA GLY A 2 15.56 13.03 8.00
C GLY A 2 15.58 12.06 6.82
N LEU A 3 16.78 11.71 6.33
CA LEU A 3 17.01 10.74 5.24
C LEU A 3 16.38 9.36 5.55
N TRP A 4 16.43 8.95 6.81
CA TRP A 4 15.84 7.70 7.30
C TRP A 4 14.32 7.63 7.10
N ASN A 5 13.61 8.75 7.32
CA ASN A 5 12.16 8.78 7.12
C ASN A 5 11.78 8.60 5.64
N LYS A 6 12.60 9.10 4.71
CA LYS A 6 12.39 8.86 3.27
C LYS A 6 12.59 7.40 2.90
N LEU A 7 13.59 6.73 3.51
CA LEU A 7 13.88 5.32 3.28
C LEU A 7 12.72 4.41 3.76
N THR A 8 12.19 4.68 4.96
CA THR A 8 11.14 3.87 5.56
C THR A 8 9.73 4.26 5.12
N GLY A 9 9.56 5.39 4.42
CA GLY A 9 8.25 5.94 4.08
C GLY A 9 7.54 6.61 5.27
N THR A 10 8.27 6.96 6.33
CA THR A 10 7.69 7.61 7.50
C THR A 10 7.20 9.03 7.17
N ARG A 11 5.96 9.34 7.57
CA ARG A 11 5.34 10.66 7.43
C ARG A 11 4.72 11.10 8.75
N HIS A 12 4.78 12.39 9.02
CA HIS A 12 4.20 13.02 10.20
C HIS A 12 2.99 13.86 9.80
N PRO A 13 1.96 13.93 10.65
CA PRO A 13 0.78 14.77 10.40
C PRO A 13 1.18 16.25 10.34
N ASP A 14 0.31 17.07 9.77
CA ASP A 14 0.42 18.51 9.95
C ASP A 14 0.34 18.83 11.45
N GLY A 15 1.23 19.67 11.96
CA GLY A 15 1.27 20.06 13.37
C GLY A 15 0.02 20.80 13.86
N ARG A 16 -0.89 21.18 12.95
CA ARG A 16 -2.18 21.78 13.27
C ARG A 16 -3.32 20.76 13.45
N THR A 17 -3.10 19.50 13.08
CA THR A 17 -4.13 18.46 13.18
C THR A 17 -4.13 17.86 14.58
N ALA A 18 -5.21 18.06 15.34
CA ALA A 18 -5.37 17.42 16.64
C ALA A 18 -5.48 15.88 16.47
N PRO A 19 -4.74 15.09 17.26
CA PRO A 19 -4.77 13.64 17.15
C PRO A 19 -6.14 13.08 17.57
N LEU A 20 -6.74 12.27 16.71
CA LEU A 20 -7.96 11.54 17.01
C LEU A 20 -7.70 10.42 18.02
N SER A 21 -8.76 9.90 18.63
CA SER A 21 -8.66 8.73 19.49
C SER A 21 -8.28 7.48 18.68
N HIS A 22 -7.63 6.52 19.35
CA HIS A 22 -7.29 5.21 18.77
C HIS A 22 -8.48 4.55 18.03
N THR A 23 -9.65 4.54 18.67
CA THR A 23 -10.87 3.95 18.11
C THR A 23 -11.31 4.68 16.84
N ALA A 24 -11.20 6.02 16.81
CA ALA A 24 -11.52 6.82 15.64
C ALA A 24 -10.53 6.56 14.49
N VAL A 25 -9.21 6.48 14.77
CA VAL A 25 -8.21 6.13 13.75
C VAL A 25 -8.49 4.77 13.14
N ARG A 26 -8.79 3.77 13.98
CA ARG A 26 -9.18 2.44 13.53
C ARG A 26 -10.43 2.47 12.64
N ALA A 27 -11.44 3.23 13.03
CA ALA A 27 -12.68 3.36 12.26
C ALA A 27 -12.44 4.01 10.89
N VAL A 28 -11.66 5.09 10.83
CA VAL A 28 -11.32 5.77 9.56
C VAL A 28 -10.56 4.82 8.62
N LEU A 29 -9.60 4.04 9.13
CA LEU A 29 -8.87 3.07 8.31
C LEU A 29 -9.79 1.96 7.77
N LEU A 30 -10.68 1.41 8.59
CA LEU A 30 -11.64 0.40 8.15
C LEU A 30 -12.66 0.96 7.15
N ALA A 31 -13.01 2.24 7.25
CA ALA A 31 -13.91 2.91 6.31
C ALA A 31 -13.32 3.12 4.91
N LEU A 32 -12.01 2.89 4.72
CA LEU A 32 -11.39 2.86 3.39
C LEU A 32 -11.72 1.60 2.60
N ASP A 33 -12.29 0.57 3.25
CA ASP A 33 -12.79 -0.63 2.57
C ASP A 33 -14.07 -0.31 1.79
N GLY A 34 -14.12 -0.67 0.50
CA GLY A 34 -15.25 -0.33 -0.38
C GLY A 34 -15.24 -1.10 -1.69
N ALA A 35 -16.39 -1.13 -2.39
CA ALA A 35 -16.54 -1.87 -3.64
C ALA A 35 -15.77 -1.26 -4.82
N GLU A 36 -15.47 0.05 -4.75
CA GLU A 36 -14.85 0.82 -5.82
C GLU A 36 -13.31 0.82 -5.77
N VAL A 37 -12.71 0.20 -4.75
CA VAL A 37 -11.25 0.15 -4.57
C VAL A 37 -10.71 -1.26 -4.80
N PRO A 38 -9.50 -1.40 -5.36
CA PRO A 38 -8.93 -2.72 -5.69
C PRO A 38 -8.35 -3.47 -4.49
N TYR A 39 -8.56 -2.96 -3.27
CA TYR A 39 -8.00 -3.47 -2.03
C TYR A 39 -9.06 -3.60 -0.96
N ARG A 40 -8.75 -4.39 0.08
CA ARG A 40 -9.59 -4.55 1.27
C ARG A 40 -8.85 -4.07 2.50
N VAL A 41 -9.54 -3.40 3.42
CA VAL A 41 -9.03 -3.11 4.77
C VAL A 41 -9.83 -3.89 5.80
N ARG A 42 -9.15 -4.67 6.64
CA ARG A 42 -9.79 -5.54 7.62
C ARG A 42 -9.01 -5.61 8.92
N ASN A 43 -9.65 -6.18 9.94
CA ASN A 43 -8.95 -6.62 11.13
C ASN A 43 -7.88 -7.64 10.79
N ALA A 44 -6.74 -7.51 11.46
CA ALA A 44 -5.67 -8.48 11.39
C ALA A 44 -6.11 -9.81 12.02
N LEU A 45 -5.64 -10.90 11.45
CA LEU A 45 -5.72 -12.22 12.05
C LEU A 45 -4.68 -12.33 13.17
N PRO A 46 -4.88 -13.20 14.18
CA PRO A 46 -3.93 -13.36 15.29
C PRO A 46 -2.47 -13.61 14.84
N ALA A 47 -2.27 -14.34 13.74
CA ALA A 47 -0.96 -14.65 13.20
C ALA A 47 -0.24 -13.46 12.52
N GLU A 48 -0.95 -12.39 12.19
CA GLU A 48 -0.41 -11.27 11.39
C GLU A 48 0.37 -10.25 12.24
N LYS A 49 0.25 -10.32 13.59
CA LYS A 49 0.95 -9.44 14.56
C LYS A 49 0.73 -7.95 14.27
N ALA A 50 -0.51 -7.60 13.98
CA ALA A 50 -0.96 -6.26 13.64
C ALA A 50 -2.38 -6.07 14.20
N ASP A 51 -2.89 -4.84 14.15
CA ASP A 51 -4.30 -4.55 14.50
C ASP A 51 -5.17 -4.58 13.24
N LEU A 52 -4.65 -4.03 12.14
CA LEU A 52 -5.30 -3.96 10.84
C LEU A 52 -4.39 -4.45 9.72
N VAL A 53 -5.02 -4.94 8.66
CA VAL A 53 -4.34 -5.32 7.42
C VAL A 53 -5.10 -4.73 6.23
N ALA A 54 -4.36 -4.06 5.36
CA ALA A 54 -4.81 -3.76 4.01
C ALA A 54 -4.19 -4.75 3.02
N GLU A 55 -4.96 -5.31 2.12
CA GLU A 55 -4.46 -6.24 1.11
C GLU A 55 -5.07 -6.02 -0.26
N CYS A 56 -4.26 -6.23 -1.30
CA CYS A 56 -4.62 -6.01 -2.70
C CYS A 56 -4.07 -7.16 -3.54
N ARG A 57 -4.85 -7.66 -4.50
CA ARG A 57 -4.39 -8.69 -5.44
C ARG A 57 -4.76 -8.33 -6.86
N ILE A 58 -3.76 -8.05 -7.68
CA ILE A 58 -3.91 -7.70 -9.08
C ILE A 58 -3.47 -8.88 -9.94
N GLN A 59 -4.44 -9.71 -10.31
CA GLN A 59 -4.18 -10.95 -11.06
C GLN A 59 -3.50 -10.68 -12.41
N ARG A 60 -3.91 -9.60 -13.09
CA ARG A 60 -3.43 -9.24 -14.44
C ARG A 60 -1.92 -9.05 -14.53
N VAL A 61 -1.28 -8.64 -13.43
CA VAL A 61 0.18 -8.46 -13.32
C VAL A 61 0.81 -9.40 -12.28
N GLY A 62 0.04 -10.35 -11.73
CA GLY A 62 0.53 -11.34 -10.76
C GLY A 62 1.01 -10.73 -9.44
N VAL A 63 0.46 -9.59 -9.01
CA VAL A 63 0.92 -8.87 -7.81
C VAL A 63 -0.03 -9.10 -6.65
N ARG A 64 0.53 -9.37 -5.46
CA ARG A 64 -0.15 -9.29 -4.18
C ARG A 64 0.57 -8.28 -3.28
N LEU A 65 -0.18 -7.36 -2.68
CA LEU A 65 0.30 -6.43 -1.67
C LEU A 65 -0.38 -6.71 -0.34
N LYS A 66 0.35 -6.54 0.75
CA LYS A 66 -0.17 -6.52 2.10
C LYS A 66 0.50 -5.40 2.89
N THR A 67 -0.29 -4.57 3.56
CA THR A 67 0.18 -3.59 4.54
C THR A 67 -0.34 -4.01 5.89
N ARG A 68 0.57 -4.43 6.77
CA ARG A 68 0.24 -4.66 8.18
C ARG A 68 0.36 -3.36 8.95
N MET A 69 -0.60 -3.06 9.81
CA MET A 69 -0.70 -1.81 10.56
C MET A 69 -0.95 -2.09 12.04
N ARG A 70 -0.10 -1.53 12.90
CA ARG A 70 -0.23 -1.58 14.36
C ARG A 70 -0.41 -0.16 14.88
N LEU A 71 -1.47 0.08 15.62
CA LEU A 71 -1.76 1.36 16.24
C LEU A 71 -1.02 1.43 17.58
N VAL A 72 -0.32 2.54 17.82
CA VAL A 72 0.43 2.80 19.05
C VAL A 72 -0.12 4.09 19.67
N PRO A 73 -1.15 4.00 20.53
CA PRO A 73 -1.84 5.17 21.07
C PRO A 73 -0.93 6.13 21.85
N ASP A 74 -0.02 5.58 22.65
CA ASP A 74 0.88 6.36 23.50
C ASP A 74 1.82 7.26 22.69
N GLU A 75 2.19 6.82 21.48
CA GLU A 75 3.06 7.54 20.55
C GLU A 75 2.27 8.27 19.44
N GLN A 76 0.94 8.10 19.39
CA GLN A 76 0.05 8.62 18.34
C GLN A 76 0.55 8.27 16.93
N GLU A 77 0.97 7.01 16.74
CA GLU A 77 1.48 6.54 15.46
C GLU A 77 0.87 5.21 15.02
N VAL A 78 0.80 5.03 13.71
CA VAL A 78 0.52 3.75 13.08
C VAL A 78 1.83 3.23 12.51
N ARG A 79 2.36 2.17 13.14
CA ARG A 79 3.50 1.42 12.62
C ARG A 79 3.02 0.55 11.47
N PHE A 80 3.67 0.65 10.32
CA PHE A 80 3.31 -0.13 9.15
C PHE A 80 4.48 -0.92 8.57
N LEU A 81 4.12 -2.05 7.96
CA LEU A 81 5.04 -2.86 7.18
C LEU A 81 4.36 -3.29 5.89
N HIS A 82 4.91 -2.83 4.76
CA HIS A 82 4.48 -3.29 3.44
C HIS A 82 5.19 -4.59 3.07
N GLU A 83 4.44 -5.51 2.50
CA GLU A 83 4.89 -6.76 1.94
C GLU A 83 4.30 -6.93 0.55
N ARG A 84 5.11 -7.46 -0.35
CA ARG A 84 4.78 -7.59 -1.76
C ARG A 84 5.25 -8.94 -2.28
N TRP A 85 4.38 -9.60 -3.03
CA TRP A 85 4.68 -10.82 -3.76
C TRP A 85 4.38 -10.58 -5.24
N GLU A 86 5.35 -10.84 -6.10
CA GLU A 86 5.22 -10.69 -7.54
C GLU A 86 5.47 -12.04 -8.21
N ASN A 87 4.46 -12.54 -8.91
CA ASN A 87 4.57 -13.71 -9.77
C ASN A 87 4.68 -13.21 -11.21
N ARG A 88 5.89 -13.24 -11.78
CA ARG A 88 6.10 -12.76 -13.15
C ARG A 88 5.71 -13.87 -14.14
N PRO A 89 4.77 -13.63 -15.09
CA PRO A 89 4.32 -14.69 -16.00
C PRO A 89 5.34 -15.13 -17.06
N ALA A 90 6.48 -14.43 -17.21
CA ALA A 90 7.46 -14.71 -18.26
C ALA A 90 8.80 -15.17 -17.68
N GLY A 91 9.05 -16.48 -17.78
CA GLY A 91 10.35 -17.15 -17.64
C GLY A 91 10.76 -17.46 -16.21
N ASN A 92 10.63 -18.74 -15.79
CA ASN A 92 11.32 -19.50 -14.72
C ASN A 92 11.77 -18.79 -13.43
N ALA A 93 11.29 -17.59 -13.12
CA ALA A 93 11.63 -16.83 -11.94
C ALA A 93 10.55 -17.08 -10.88
N GLY A 94 10.95 -17.67 -9.76
CA GLY A 94 10.08 -17.90 -8.61
C GLY A 94 9.45 -16.59 -8.09
N THR A 95 8.45 -16.71 -7.22
CA THR A 95 7.78 -15.58 -6.55
C THR A 95 8.81 -14.60 -5.96
N GLN A 96 8.81 -13.35 -6.43
CA GLN A 96 9.66 -12.31 -5.87
C GLN A 96 8.97 -11.72 -4.63
N TYR A 97 9.63 -11.84 -3.47
CA TYR A 97 9.17 -11.24 -2.21
C TYR A 97 9.92 -9.95 -1.92
N GLY A 98 9.18 -8.90 -1.60
CA GLY A 98 9.72 -7.62 -1.13
C GLY A 98 9.06 -7.18 0.16
N ARG A 99 9.83 -6.49 1.01
CA ARG A 99 9.35 -5.96 2.30
C ARG A 99 9.90 -4.56 2.55
N GLY A 100 9.06 -3.69 3.11
CA GLY A 100 9.37 -2.28 3.38
C GLY A 100 8.80 -1.32 2.34
N HIS A 101 9.00 -0.01 2.57
CA HIS A 101 8.52 1.04 1.69
C HIS A 101 9.24 1.01 0.33
N ALA A 102 8.53 0.57 -0.70
CA ALA A 102 9.05 0.45 -2.06
C ALA A 102 7.89 0.64 -3.05
N PRO A 103 7.49 1.89 -3.34
CA PRO A 103 6.42 2.15 -4.30
C PRO A 103 6.81 1.61 -5.68
N ALA A 104 5.85 1.00 -6.38
CA ALA A 104 6.08 0.38 -7.68
C ALA A 104 4.90 0.61 -8.63
N VAL A 105 5.19 0.61 -9.93
CA VAL A 105 4.18 0.72 -10.98
C VAL A 105 4.28 -0.50 -11.88
N PHE A 106 3.17 -1.22 -12.00
CA PHE A 106 3.02 -2.38 -12.86
C PHE A 106 2.26 -2.00 -14.12
N ARG A 107 2.74 -2.47 -15.27
CA ARG A 107 2.18 -2.13 -16.58
C ARG A 107 2.04 -3.37 -17.44
N GLN A 108 0.97 -3.44 -18.22
CA GLN A 108 0.85 -4.41 -19.30
C GLN A 108 0.73 -3.67 -20.62
N TRP A 109 1.42 -4.19 -21.63
CA TRP A 109 1.46 -3.65 -22.97
C TRP A 109 0.90 -4.66 -23.96
N GLU A 110 0.10 -4.19 -24.91
CA GLU A 110 -0.33 -4.96 -26.08
C GLU A 110 0.29 -4.37 -27.34
N THR A 111 0.58 -5.21 -28.32
CA THR A 111 0.98 -4.72 -29.64
C THR A 111 -0.25 -4.64 -30.53
N ARG A 112 -0.60 -3.44 -30.99
CA ARG A 112 -1.72 -3.19 -31.91
C ARG A 112 -1.21 -2.66 -33.24
N GLN A 113 -1.89 -2.98 -34.32
CA GLN A 113 -1.59 -2.44 -35.65
C GLN A 113 -2.37 -1.13 -35.85
N GLY A 114 -1.67 -0.07 -36.26
CA GLY A 114 -2.25 1.23 -36.56
C GLY A 114 -2.87 1.30 -37.96
N PRO A 115 -3.62 2.36 -38.27
CA PRO A 115 -4.21 2.59 -39.60
C PRO A 115 -3.18 2.72 -40.72
N ASP A 116 -1.93 3.06 -40.37
CA ASP A 116 -0.76 3.14 -41.24
C ASP A 116 -0.06 1.79 -41.46
N GLY A 117 -0.62 0.70 -40.92
CA GLY A 117 -0.07 -0.66 -40.97
C GLY A 117 1.08 -0.91 -39.99
N ARG A 118 1.53 0.08 -39.20
CA ARG A 118 2.65 -0.06 -38.27
C ARG A 118 2.22 -0.67 -36.94
N ARG A 119 3.11 -1.40 -36.27
CA ARG A 119 2.86 -1.99 -34.94
C ARG A 119 3.24 -1.01 -33.84
N HIS A 120 2.32 -0.74 -32.93
CA HIS A 120 2.52 0.11 -31.76
C HIS A 120 2.32 -0.69 -30.47
N LYS A 121 3.14 -0.42 -29.46
CA LYS A 121 2.88 -0.88 -28.10
C LYS A 121 1.94 0.09 -27.41
N VAL A 122 0.79 -0.40 -26.98
CA VAL A 122 -0.23 0.37 -26.26
C VAL A 122 -0.28 -0.14 -24.83
N GLU A 123 -0.24 0.76 -23.85
CA GLU A 123 -0.46 0.42 -22.44
C GLU A 123 -1.94 0.07 -22.27
N VAL A 124 -2.23 -1.15 -21.84
CA VAL A 124 -3.61 -1.65 -21.68
C VAL A 124 -3.98 -1.90 -20.23
N PHE A 125 -3.00 -1.75 -19.33
CA PHE A 125 -3.18 -1.86 -17.91
C PHE A 125 -2.06 -1.14 -17.18
N ARG A 126 -2.44 -0.49 -16.09
CA ARG A 126 -1.54 0.13 -15.14
C ARG A 126 -2.07 -0.13 -13.73
N PHE A 127 -1.16 -0.41 -12.82
CA PHE A 127 -1.44 -0.43 -11.38
C PHE A 127 -0.27 0.20 -10.64
N ASP A 128 -0.54 1.27 -9.90
CA ASP A 128 0.42 1.88 -8.98
C ASP A 128 0.14 1.37 -7.56
N THR A 129 1.14 0.87 -6.84
CA THR A 129 0.97 0.41 -5.45
C THR A 129 0.42 1.52 -4.54
N ARG A 130 0.64 2.78 -4.92
CA ARG A 130 0.13 3.97 -4.23
C ARG A 130 -1.38 4.08 -4.23
N GLU A 131 -2.07 3.43 -5.16
CA GLU A 131 -3.53 3.35 -5.17
C GLU A 131 -4.07 2.72 -3.88
N MET A 132 -3.30 1.87 -3.19
CA MET A 132 -3.63 1.36 -1.86
C MET A 132 -2.88 2.10 -0.74
N THR A 133 -1.59 2.41 -0.91
CA THR A 133 -0.79 2.93 0.21
C THR A 133 -1.07 4.39 0.54
N ASP A 134 -1.39 5.23 -0.45
CA ASP A 134 -1.61 6.65 -0.23
C ASP A 134 -2.91 6.92 0.54
N PRO A 135 -4.05 6.26 0.25
CA PRO A 135 -5.25 6.38 1.08
C PRO A 135 -5.02 6.01 2.54
N LEU A 136 -4.29 4.93 2.82
CA LEU A 136 -3.95 4.51 4.19
C LEU A 136 -3.11 5.58 4.90
N GLN A 137 -2.04 6.05 4.26
CA GLN A 137 -1.17 7.08 4.80
C GLN A 137 -1.96 8.37 5.06
N ASN A 138 -2.74 8.83 4.08
CA ASN A 138 -3.50 10.08 4.17
C ASN A 138 -4.57 10.02 5.26
N ALA A 139 -5.22 8.87 5.45
CA ALA A 139 -6.16 8.65 6.54
C ALA A 139 -5.49 8.79 7.92
N VAL A 140 -4.30 8.18 8.11
CA VAL A 140 -3.54 8.28 9.36
C VAL A 140 -3.08 9.72 9.62
N LEU A 141 -2.52 10.38 8.61
CA LEU A 141 -2.05 11.75 8.73
C LEU A 141 -3.20 12.74 8.97
N GLY A 142 -4.34 12.54 8.29
CA GLY A 142 -5.55 13.34 8.49
C GLY A 142 -6.20 13.13 9.86
N ALA A 143 -5.97 11.97 10.48
CA ALA A 143 -6.36 11.69 11.85
C ALA A 143 -5.37 12.26 12.89
N GLY A 144 -4.33 12.99 12.47
CA GLY A 144 -3.32 13.57 13.35
C GLY A 144 -2.32 12.56 13.91
N TRP A 145 -2.19 11.38 13.28
CA TRP A 145 -1.25 10.34 13.71
C TRP A 145 -0.06 10.25 12.75
N THR A 146 1.09 9.82 13.26
CA THR A 146 2.28 9.55 12.44
C THR A 146 2.11 8.23 11.67
N TRP A 147 2.41 8.24 10.37
CA TRP A 147 2.55 7.03 9.56
C TRP A 147 4.00 6.54 9.64
N ARG A 148 4.27 5.53 10.46
CA ARG A 148 5.64 5.12 10.83
C ARG A 148 6.06 3.85 10.10
N GLY A 149 7.01 3.97 9.18
CA GLY A 149 7.57 2.80 8.51
C GLY A 149 8.54 2.06 9.43
N VAL A 150 8.33 0.76 9.60
CA VAL A 150 9.19 -0.10 10.42
C VAL A 150 9.75 -1.26 9.60
N PHE A 151 10.85 -1.85 10.06
CA PHE A 151 11.34 -3.08 9.48
C PHE A 151 10.60 -4.30 10.03
N ARG A 152 10.11 -4.27 11.27
CA ARG A 152 9.37 -5.35 11.94
C ARG A 152 8.24 -4.73 12.80
N LEU A 153 7.12 -5.43 12.89
CA LEU A 153 5.96 -5.12 13.74
C LEU A 153 5.96 -5.91 15.05
#